data_AF-A0A4U9D4N1-F1
#
_entry.id   AF-A0A4U9D4N1-F1
#
_cell.length_a   1.000
_cell.length_b   1.000
_cell.length_c   1.000
_cell.angle_alpha   90.00
_cell.angle_beta   90.00
_cell.angle_gamma   90.00
#
_symmetry.space_group_name_H-M   'P 1'
#
loop_
_entity.id
_entity.type
_entity.pdbx_description
1 polymer ?
#
loop_
_entity_poly.entity_id
_entity_poly.type
_entity_poly.pdbx_seq_one_letter_code
_entity_poly.pdbx_strand_id
1 'polypeptide(L)' 'MPAAIVENGTAVSQKVVTGTLDQLDVLAQQMASPALIIVGRVVSLRDRLNWFSNH' A
#
# COMPACT_ATOMS: atom_id res chain seq x y z
N MET A 1 -11.63 -6.84 -4.92
CA MET A 1 -10.33 -7.54 -4.76
C MET A 1 -9.40 -6.63 -3.98
N PRO A 2 -8.75 -7.06 -2.88
CA PRO A 2 -7.86 -6.19 -2.11
C PRO A 2 -6.62 -5.75 -2.90
N ALA A 3 -6.18 -4.51 -2.70
CA ALA A 3 -4.98 -3.94 -3.31
C ALA A 3 -4.25 -2.98 -2.35
N ALA A 4 -2.94 -2.84 -2.53
CA ALA A 4 -2.10 -1.93 -1.77
C ALA A 4 -1.10 -1.21 -2.69
N ILE A 5 -0.72 0.01 -2.32
CA ILE A 5 0.41 0.74 -2.91
C ILE A 5 1.43 0.99 -1.81
N VAL A 6 2.68 0.61 -2.05
CA VAL A 6 3.81 0.84 -1.15
C VAL A 6 4.81 1.78 -1.83
N GLU A 7 4.88 3.02 -1.37
CA GLU A 7 5.87 4.02 -1.79
C GLU A 7 7.10 3.94 -0.89
N ASN A 8 8.28 4.09 -1.48
CA ASN A 8 9.56 4.11 -0.75
C ASN A 8 9.70 2.92 0.21
N GLY A 9 9.42 1.71 -0.28
CA GLY A 9 9.43 0.49 0.53
C GLY A 9 10.72 0.33 1.33
N THR A 10 10.59 0.00 2.62
CA THR A 10 11.66 -0.11 3.64
C THR A 10 12.35 1.19 4.06
N ALA A 11 12.12 2.31 3.37
CA ALA A 11 12.64 3.61 3.78
C ALA A 11 11.90 4.13 5.03
N VAL A 12 12.54 5.04 5.76
CA VAL A 12 11.91 5.73 6.91
C VAL A 12 10.69 6.55 6.50
N SER A 13 10.64 6.99 5.24
CA SER A 13 9.52 7.73 4.63
C SER A 13 8.54 6.81 3.89
N GLN A 14 8.54 5.51 4.17
CA GLN A 14 7.63 4.56 3.55
C GLN A 14 6.18 4.97 3.79
N LYS A 15 5.38 5.00 2.73
CA LYS A 15 3.93 5.18 2.83
C LYS A 15 3.23 3.97 2.26
N VAL A 16 2.17 3.54 2.93
CA VAL A 16 1.35 2.43 2.45
C VAL A 16 -0.11 2.80 2.51
N VAL A 17 -0.77 2.70 1.36
CA VAL A 17 -2.23 2.83 1.27
C VAL A 17 -2.81 1.49 0.84
N THR A 18 -3.96 1.15 1.42
CA THR A 18 -4.72 -0.08 1.09
C THR A 18 -6.13 0.27 0.71
N GLY A 19 -6.71 -0.52 -0.18
CA GLY A 19 -8.11 -0.45 -0.54
C GLY A 19 -8.49 -1.62 -1.43
N THR A 20 -9.37 -1.36 -2.37
CA THR A 20 -9.79 -2.35 -3.37
C THR A 20 -9.28 -1.98 -4.76
N LEU A 21 -9.22 -2.96 -5.66
CA LEU A 21 -8.72 -2.81 -7.02
C LEU A 21 -9.47 -1.71 -7.82
N ASP A 22 -10.75 -1.53 -7.55
CA ASP A 22 -11.62 -0.49 -8.11
C ASP A 22 -11.32 0.93 -7.58
N GLN A 23 -10.54 1.06 -6.51
CA GLN A 23 -10.11 2.35 -5.95
C GLN A 23 -8.66 2.71 -6.33
N LEU A 24 -7.99 1.84 -7.10
CA LEU A 24 -6.54 1.91 -7.30
C LEU A 24 -6.10 3.19 -8.01
N ASP A 25 -6.93 3.70 -8.92
CA ASP A 25 -6.69 4.97 -9.63
C ASP A 25 -6.69 6.17 -8.68
N VAL A 26 -7.67 6.25 -7.79
CA VAL A 26 -7.76 7.31 -6.77
C VAL A 26 -6.65 7.20 -5.73
N LEU A 27 -6.31 5.98 -5.32
CA LEU A 27 -5.21 5.72 -4.38
C LEU A 27 -3.85 6.08 -5.00
N ALA A 28 -3.64 5.77 -6.28
CA ALA A 28 -2.37 6.05 -6.96
C ALA A 28 -2.08 7.55 -7.09
N GLN A 29 -3.11 8.40 -7.18
CA GLN A 29 -2.94 9.86 -7.22
C GLN A 29 -2.33 10.45 -5.94
N GLN A 30 -2.37 9.71 -4.83
CA GLN A 30 -1.85 10.15 -3.53
C GLN A 30 -0.40 9.70 -3.28
N MET A 31 0.19 8.98 -4.23
CA MET A 31 1.49 8.33 -4.08
C MET A 31 2.48 8.82 -5.14
N ALA A 32 3.77 8.81 -4.80
CA ALA A 32 4.85 9.17 -5.70
C ALA A 32 5.78 7.97 -5.97
N SER A 33 6.49 8.02 -7.09
CA SER A 33 7.56 7.07 -7.38
C SER A 33 8.76 7.28 -6.43
N PRO A 34 9.50 6.21 -6.08
CA PRO A 34 9.26 4.81 -6.44
C PRO A 34 8.14 4.16 -5.60
N ALA A 35 7.23 3.45 -6.27
CA ALA A 35 6.13 2.73 -5.64
C ALA A 35 5.85 1.37 -6.29
N LEU A 36 5.32 0.44 -5.50
CA LEU A 36 4.88 -0.89 -5.94
C LEU A 36 3.38 -1.08 -5.67
N ILE A 37 2.69 -1.70 -6.62
CA ILE A 37 1.28 -2.09 -6.49
C ILE A 37 1.22 -3.59 -6.19
N ILE A 38 0.46 -3.97 -5.17
CA ILE A 38 0.22 -5.37 -4.78
C ILE A 38 -1.29 -5.63 -4.89
N VAL A 39 -1.69 -6.65 -5.65
CA VAL A 39 -3.10 -7.04 -5.82
C VAL A 39 -3.29 -8.47 -5.34
N GLY A 40 -4.24 -8.69 -4.43
CA GLY A 40 -4.62 -10.03 -3.98
C GLY A 40 -5.02 -10.10 -2.51
N ARG A 41 -5.61 -11.23 -2.13
CA ARG A 41 -6.12 -11.47 -0.76
C ARG A 41 -5.04 -11.39 0.35
N VAL A 42 -3.76 -11.45 0.00
CA VAL A 42 -2.67 -11.28 0.97
C VAL A 42 -2.61 -9.86 1.54
N VAL A 43 -3.12 -8.85 0.82
CA VAL A 43 -3.13 -7.45 1.29
C VAL A 43 -3.93 -7.28 2.59
N SER A 44 -5.04 -8.00 2.76
CA SER A 44 -5.85 -7.94 3.99
C SER A 44 -5.13 -8.47 5.24
N LEU A 45 -3.99 -9.15 5.10
CA LEU A 45 -3.17 -9.51 6.26
C LEU A 45 -2.43 -8.31 6.87
N ARG A 46 -2.35 -7.18 6.17
CA ARG A 46 -1.70 -5.96 6.66
C ARG A 46 -2.26 -5.53 8.01
N ASP A 47 -3.58 -5.60 8.22
CA ASP A 47 -4.21 -5.19 9.48
C ASP A 47 -3.66 -5.94 10.71
N ARG A 48 -3.15 -7.16 10.52
CA ARG A 48 -2.59 -8.00 11.60
C ARG A 48 -1.07 -8.02 11.61
N LEU A 49 -0.45 -7.85 10.44
CA LEU A 49 0.99 -8.02 10.24
C LEU A 49 1.72 -6.70 10.03
N ASN A 50 1.07 -5.55 10.19
CA ASN A 50 1.74 -4.26 10.08
C ASN A 50 2.67 -4.04 11.29
N TRP A 51 3.95 -4.32 11.10
CA TRP A 51 4.98 -4.22 12.13
C TRP A 51 5.97 -3.07 11.90
N PHE A 52 6.06 -2.56 10.66
CA PHE A 52 7.01 -1.52 10.27
C PHE A 52 6.32 -0.17 10.19
N SER A 53 6.61 0.72 11.17
CA SER A 53 6.34 2.16 11.22
C SER A 53 4.92 2.63 10.81
N ASN A 54 4.20 3.30 11.73
CA ASN A 54 2.89 3.92 11.49
C ASN A 54 2.99 5.45 11.31
N HIS A 55 3.78 5.93 10.35
CA HIS A 55 3.74 7.35 9.97
C HIS A 55 2.78 7.55 8.81
#